data_AF-L1QM52-F1
#
_entry.id   AF-L1QM52-F1
#
_cell.length_a   1.000
_cell.length_b   1.000
_cell.length_c   1.000
_cell.angle_alpha   90.00
_cell.angle_beta   90.00
_cell.angle_gamma   90.00
#
_symmetry.space_group_name_H-M   'P 1'
#
loop_
_entity.id
_entity.type
_entity.pdbx_description
1 polymer ?
#
loop_
_entity_poly.entity_id
_entity_poly.type
_entity_poly.pdbx_seq_one_letter_code
_entity_poly.pdbx_strand_id
1 'polypeptide(L)'
;MVKKNKDILVTEAYRVLMSNIEYSSYDKPIKVIVVTSSQSGEGKTTIAKNLALTMAESSKKVVLVDCDMRRPNIHKKFKISNSTGLSEILTGQSNKIKDNYNINENIDIITSGKTPPNPVEMISSKKMDDFIELLRESYDYVILDAPPIMAVAECANISS
;
A
#
# COMPACT_ATOMS: atom_id res chain seq x y z
N MET A 1 -21.99 5.94 -23.93
CA MET A 1 -22.51 6.50 -22.66
C MET A 1 -22.42 5.56 -21.45
N VAL A 2 -22.51 4.22 -21.59
CA VAL A 2 -22.55 3.29 -20.43
C VAL A 2 -21.23 3.15 -19.65
N LYS A 3 -20.05 3.26 -20.30
CA LYS A 3 -18.74 3.16 -19.62
C LYS A 3 -18.52 4.26 -18.56
N LYS A 4 -18.87 5.51 -18.91
CA LYS A 4 -18.64 6.69 -18.06
C LYS A 4 -19.42 6.64 -16.73
N ASN A 5 -20.64 6.09 -16.74
CA ASN A 5 -21.45 5.93 -15.51
C ASN A 5 -20.91 4.82 -14.59
N LYS A 6 -20.35 3.74 -15.14
CA LYS A 6 -19.78 2.66 -14.34
C LYS A 6 -18.50 3.11 -13.64
N ASP A 7 -17.68 3.92 -14.33
CA ASP A 7 -16.48 4.51 -13.75
C ASP A 7 -16.82 5.49 -12.61
N ILE A 8 -17.88 6.30 -12.77
CA ILE A 8 -18.36 7.22 -11.71
C ILE A 8 -18.79 6.44 -10.46
N LEU A 9 -19.62 5.39 -10.61
CA LEU A 9 -20.08 4.58 -9.47
C LEU A 9 -18.94 3.89 -8.73
N VAL A 10 -17.91 3.45 -9.46
CA VAL A 10 -16.72 2.83 -8.87
C VAL A 10 -15.88 3.86 -8.10
N THR A 11 -15.69 5.08 -8.64
CA THR A 11 -14.99 6.16 -7.94
C THR A 11 -15.73 6.59 -6.67
N GLU A 12 -17.06 6.73 -6.73
CA GLU A 12 -17.87 7.06 -5.55
C GLU A 12 -17.77 5.97 -4.46
N ALA A 13 -17.71 4.69 -4.84
CA ALA A 13 -17.50 3.61 -3.87
C ALA A 13 -16.17 3.74 -3.12
N TYR A 14 -15.10 4.18 -3.78
CA TYR A 14 -13.81 4.45 -3.11
C TYR A 14 -13.85 5.69 -2.22
N ARG A 15 -14.60 6.74 -2.59
CA ARG A 15 -14.83 7.91 -1.72
C ARG A 15 -15.59 7.54 -0.46
N VAL A 16 -16.63 6.71 -0.59
CA VAL A 16 -17.37 6.17 0.56
C VAL A 16 -16.45 5.32 1.44
N LEU A 17 -15.62 4.45 0.84
CA LEU A 17 -14.65 3.65 1.59
C LEU A 17 -13.66 4.53 2.37
N MET A 18 -13.07 5.54 1.73
CA MET A 18 -12.19 6.51 2.38
C MET A 18 -12.89 7.20 3.55
N SER A 19 -14.11 7.71 3.35
CA SER A 19 -14.88 8.38 4.39
C SER A 19 -15.18 7.46 5.57
N ASN A 20 -15.57 6.21 5.31
CA ASN A 20 -15.82 5.23 6.37
C ASN A 20 -14.56 4.93 7.18
N ILE A 21 -13.38 4.88 6.55
CA ILE A 21 -12.10 4.72 7.25
C ILE A 21 -11.84 5.94 8.14
N GLU A 22 -11.99 7.15 7.61
CA GLU A 22 -11.80 8.39 8.38
C GLU A 22 -12.72 8.47 9.60
N TYR A 23 -13.97 8.05 9.47
CA TYR A 23 -14.93 8.05 10.58
C TYR A 23 -14.82 6.85 11.52
N SER A 24 -14.07 5.80 11.17
CA SER A 24 -13.97 4.58 11.97
C SER A 24 -13.18 4.74 13.28
N SER A 25 -12.44 5.85 13.44
CA SER A 25 -11.71 6.16 14.67
C SER A 25 -11.89 7.63 15.04
N TYR A 26 -12.58 7.89 16.15
CA TYR A 26 -12.90 9.24 16.62
C TYR A 26 -11.72 9.92 17.34
N ASP A 27 -10.96 9.14 18.11
CA ASP A 27 -9.91 9.67 19.00
C ASP A 27 -8.50 9.58 18.42
N LYS A 28 -8.27 8.67 17.46
CA LYS A 28 -6.94 8.42 16.89
C LYS A 28 -6.97 8.43 15.37
N PRO A 29 -6.30 9.37 14.69
CA PRO A 29 -6.28 9.39 13.23
C PRO A 29 -5.65 8.10 12.71
N ILE A 30 -6.36 7.39 11.83
CA ILE A 30 -5.85 6.20 11.15
C ILE A 30 -4.84 6.65 10.11
N LYS A 31 -3.57 6.29 10.32
CA LYS A 31 -2.49 6.60 9.37
C LYS A 31 -2.02 5.40 8.57
N VAL A 32 -2.03 4.19 9.15
CA VAL A 32 -1.52 2.98 8.51
C VAL A 32 -2.67 2.02 8.24
N ILE A 33 -2.83 1.60 7.00
CA ILE A 33 -3.93 0.76 6.53
C ILE A 33 -3.34 -0.45 5.80
N VAL A 34 -3.60 -1.64 6.33
CA VAL A 34 -3.25 -2.90 5.66
C VAL A 34 -4.44 -3.37 4.83
N VAL A 35 -4.22 -3.58 3.53
CA VAL A 35 -5.19 -4.16 2.62
C VAL A 35 -4.76 -5.59 2.32
N THR A 36 -5.57 -6.55 2.77
CA THR A 36 -5.35 -7.98 2.56
C THR A 36 -6.63 -8.66 2.06
N SER A 37 -6.59 -9.96 1.83
CA SER A 37 -7.70 -10.76 1.33
C SER A 37 -7.69 -12.15 1.98
N SER A 38 -8.81 -12.88 1.88
CA SER A 38 -8.84 -14.27 2.35
C SER A 38 -8.13 -15.19 1.36
N GLN A 39 -8.30 -14.91 0.06
CA GLN A 39 -7.71 -15.69 -1.03
C GLN A 39 -7.00 -14.82 -2.07
N SER A 40 -6.11 -15.44 -2.84
CA SER A 40 -5.50 -14.79 -4.01
C SER A 40 -6.56 -14.53 -5.08
N GLY A 41 -6.52 -13.36 -5.71
CA GLY A 41 -7.43 -13.02 -6.82
C GLY A 41 -8.68 -12.23 -6.43
N GLU A 42 -8.90 -11.96 -5.14
CA GLU A 42 -10.07 -11.18 -4.65
C GLU A 42 -9.98 -9.66 -4.92
N GLY A 43 -8.95 -9.21 -5.63
CA GLY A 43 -8.84 -7.81 -6.05
C GLY A 43 -8.24 -6.86 -5.02
N LYS A 44 -7.65 -7.34 -3.90
CA LYS A 44 -6.99 -6.51 -2.87
C LYS A 44 -6.06 -5.41 -3.43
N THR A 45 -5.16 -5.76 -4.35
CA THR A 45 -4.24 -4.80 -4.97
C THR A 45 -4.98 -3.74 -5.79
N THR A 46 -6.16 -4.06 -6.33
CA THR A 46 -7.00 -3.06 -7.04
C THR A 46 -7.63 -2.12 -6.03
N ILE A 47 -8.11 -2.65 -4.91
CA ILE A 47 -8.67 -1.86 -3.82
C ILE A 47 -7.61 -0.94 -3.22
N ALA A 48 -6.45 -1.48 -2.83
CA ALA A 48 -5.32 -0.72 -2.27
C ALA A 48 -4.89 0.42 -3.20
N LYS A 49 -4.75 0.11 -4.50
CA LYS A 49 -4.40 1.10 -5.52
C LYS A 49 -5.40 2.25 -5.59
N ASN A 50 -6.67 1.94 -5.76
CA ASN A 50 -7.68 2.97 -6.00
C ASN A 50 -7.98 3.75 -4.71
N LEU A 51 -7.93 3.11 -3.54
CA LEU A 51 -8.01 3.81 -2.26
C LEU A 51 -6.88 4.84 -2.12
N ALA A 52 -5.64 4.45 -2.44
CA ALA A 52 -4.49 5.37 -2.41
C ALA A 52 -4.67 6.55 -3.36
N LEU A 53 -5.13 6.30 -4.59
CA LEU A 53 -5.39 7.36 -5.57
C LEU A 53 -6.51 8.30 -5.10
N THR A 54 -7.61 7.77 -4.57
CA THR A 54 -8.73 8.59 -4.06
C THR A 54 -8.32 9.47 -2.88
N MET A 55 -7.50 8.94 -1.96
CA MET A 55 -6.96 9.73 -0.85
C MET A 55 -6.00 10.82 -1.37
N ALA A 56 -5.13 10.50 -2.33
CA ALA A 56 -4.21 11.46 -2.94
C ALA A 56 -4.93 12.56 -3.76
N GLU A 57 -6.02 12.22 -4.45
CA GLU A 57 -6.91 13.17 -5.14
C GLU A 57 -7.59 14.13 -4.16
N SER A 58 -7.73 13.73 -2.89
CA SER A 58 -8.27 14.57 -1.80
C SER A 58 -7.17 15.38 -1.10
N SER A 59 -6.05 15.61 -1.78
CA SER A 59 -4.88 16.37 -1.31
C SER A 59 -4.21 15.81 -0.06
N LYS A 60 -4.36 14.50 0.20
CA LYS A 60 -3.65 13.81 1.28
C LYS A 60 -2.32 13.29 0.76
N LYS A 61 -1.25 13.43 1.53
CA LYS A 61 0.04 12.84 1.17
C LYS A 61 0.03 11.34 1.48
N VAL A 62 0.06 10.51 0.44
CA VAL A 62 -0.12 9.05 0.54
C VAL A 62 1.10 8.30 0.04
N VAL A 63 1.46 7.21 0.72
CA VAL A 63 2.40 6.21 0.21
C VAL A 63 1.71 4.85 0.10
N LEU A 64 1.85 4.20 -1.05
CA LEU A 64 1.36 2.85 -1.31
C LEU A 64 2.53 1.86 -1.41
N VAL A 65 2.57 0.86 -0.54
CA VAL A 65 3.67 -0.10 -0.43
C VAL A 65 3.21 -1.52 -0.83
N ASP A 66 3.91 -2.15 -1.77
CA ASP A 66 3.70 -3.56 -2.15
C ASP A 66 4.41 -4.48 -1.14
N CYS A 67 3.66 -5.00 -0.18
CA CYS A 67 4.16 -5.93 0.83
C CYS A 67 4.03 -7.40 0.38
N ASP A 68 3.44 -7.67 -0.79
CA ASP A 68 3.33 -9.01 -1.37
C ASP A 68 4.59 -9.35 -2.19
N MET A 69 5.70 -9.59 -1.48
CA MET A 69 6.99 -9.94 -2.10
C MET A 69 6.98 -11.31 -2.82
N ARG A 70 5.99 -12.16 -2.54
CA ARG A 70 5.83 -13.48 -3.19
C ARG A 70 5.22 -13.35 -4.57
N ARG A 71 4.21 -12.48 -4.72
CA ARG A 71 3.51 -12.24 -5.98
C ARG A 71 3.31 -10.74 -6.21
N PRO A 72 4.40 -9.98 -6.41
CA PRO A 72 4.31 -8.54 -6.52
C PRO A 72 3.58 -8.14 -7.79
N ASN A 73 2.65 -7.19 -7.65
CA ASN A 73 1.75 -6.80 -8.73
C ASN A 73 1.54 -5.29 -8.85
N ILE A 74 1.91 -4.49 -7.85
CA ILE A 74 1.75 -3.03 -7.89
C ILE A 74 2.53 -2.43 -9.06
N HIS A 75 3.80 -2.82 -9.21
CA HIS A 75 4.66 -2.32 -10.29
C HIS A 75 4.07 -2.56 -11.70
N LYS A 76 3.39 -3.70 -11.91
CA LYS A 76 2.71 -4.01 -13.19
C LYS A 76 1.49 -3.13 -13.42
N LYS A 77 0.71 -2.87 -12.36
CA LYS A 77 -0.49 -2.02 -12.46
C LYS A 77 -0.17 -0.56 -12.75
N PHE A 78 0.99 -0.09 -12.27
CA PHE A 78 1.47 1.27 -12.51
C PHE A 78 2.47 1.39 -13.66
N LYS A 79 2.90 0.27 -14.25
CA LYS A 79 3.89 0.21 -15.34
C LYS A 79 5.22 0.86 -14.97
N ILE A 80 5.70 0.54 -13.76
CA ILE A 80 6.96 1.08 -13.19
C ILE A 80 7.97 -0.05 -12.94
N SER A 81 9.23 0.31 -12.72
CA SER A 81 10.28 -0.67 -12.41
C SER A 81 10.06 -1.31 -11.03
N ASN A 82 10.43 -2.59 -10.90
CA ASN A 82 10.48 -3.33 -9.64
C ASN A 82 11.93 -3.73 -9.27
N SER A 83 12.93 -3.07 -9.88
CA SER A 83 14.35 -3.38 -9.66
C SER A 83 14.85 -2.97 -8.27
N THR A 84 14.15 -2.03 -7.65
CA THR A 84 14.46 -1.44 -6.34
C THR A 84 13.16 -1.08 -5.65
N GLY A 85 12.91 -1.66 -4.50
CA GLY A 85 11.69 -1.44 -3.71
C GLY A 85 11.89 -1.79 -2.25
N LEU A 86 10.83 -2.29 -1.62
CA LEU A 86 10.78 -2.58 -0.19
C LEU A 86 11.93 -3.52 0.24
N SER A 87 12.22 -4.57 -0.52
CA SER A 87 13.29 -5.51 -0.16
C SER A 87 14.68 -4.86 -0.16
N GLU A 88 14.99 -4.02 -1.15
CA GLU A 88 16.24 -3.26 -1.18
C GLU A 88 16.31 -2.19 -0.08
N ILE A 89 15.18 -1.59 0.28
CA ILE A 89 15.09 -0.61 1.39
C ILE A 89 15.38 -1.30 2.73
N LEU A 90 14.71 -2.41 3.02
CA LEU A 90 14.88 -3.13 4.29
C LEU A 90 16.27 -3.78 4.44
N THR A 91 16.94 -4.06 3.32
CA THR A 91 18.33 -4.54 3.33
C THR A 91 19.37 -3.41 3.39
N GLY A 92 18.95 -2.14 3.35
CA GLY A 92 19.84 -0.97 3.37
C GLY A 92 20.58 -0.73 2.04
N GLN A 93 20.15 -1.40 0.96
CA GLN A 93 20.74 -1.25 -0.38
C GLN A 93 20.20 -0.01 -1.11
N SER A 94 19.10 0.57 -0.64
CA SER A 94 18.52 1.80 -1.19
C SER A 94 17.83 2.63 -0.10
N ASN A 95 18.14 3.93 -0.05
CA ASN A 95 17.41 4.90 0.79
C ASN A 95 16.34 5.68 0.01
N LYS A 96 16.09 5.28 -1.24
CA LYS A 96 15.26 6.03 -2.17
C LYS A 96 13.79 5.73 -1.94
N ILE A 97 13.22 6.33 -0.91
CA ILE A 97 11.76 6.43 -0.74
C ILE A 97 11.16 7.32 -1.86
N LYS A 98 11.92 8.35 -2.29
CA LYS A 98 11.48 9.41 -3.21
C LYS A 98 11.72 9.17 -4.71
N ASP A 99 12.44 8.11 -5.12
CA ASP A 99 12.67 7.88 -6.57
C ASP A 99 11.57 7.05 -7.23
N ASN A 100 10.48 6.75 -6.53
CA ASN A 100 9.43 5.92 -7.07
C ASN A 100 8.18 6.73 -7.48
N TYR A 101 8.25 7.20 -8.72
CA TYR A 101 7.12 7.43 -9.63
C TYR A 101 5.92 8.17 -9.01
N ASN A 102 6.06 9.48 -8.87
CA ASN A 102 4.95 10.41 -8.67
C ASN A 102 3.93 10.24 -9.80
N ILE A 103 2.77 9.67 -9.51
CA ILE A 103 1.64 9.57 -10.47
C ILE A 103 0.78 10.84 -10.41
N ASN A 104 0.76 11.48 -9.24
CA ASN A 104 0.29 12.83 -8.96
C ASN A 104 1.18 13.40 -7.82
N GLU A 105 1.08 14.70 -7.52
CA GLU A 105 1.95 15.37 -6.52
C GLU A 105 1.83 14.80 -5.08
N ASN A 106 0.81 13.98 -4.81
CA ASN A 106 0.44 13.54 -3.47
C ASN A 106 0.55 12.03 -3.24
N ILE A 107 1.03 11.25 -4.21
CA ILE A 107 1.18 9.79 -4.08
C ILE A 107 2.59 9.32 -4.41
N ASP A 108 3.19 8.60 -3.47
CA ASP A 108 4.42 7.83 -3.66
C ASP A 108 4.11 6.33 -3.68
N ILE A 109 4.87 5.57 -4.47
CA ILE A 109 4.66 4.12 -4.61
C ILE A 109 5.93 3.38 -4.26
N ILE A 110 5.89 2.46 -3.31
CA ILE A 110 7.03 1.60 -2.98
C ILE A 110 6.71 0.20 -3.48
N THR A 111 7.38 -0.20 -4.56
CA THR A 111 7.23 -1.56 -5.11
C THR A 111 7.86 -2.59 -4.17
N SER A 112 7.65 -3.88 -4.42
CA SER A 112 8.21 -4.92 -3.54
C SER A 112 9.73 -4.99 -3.61
N GLY A 113 10.31 -4.58 -4.74
CA GLY A 113 11.70 -4.87 -5.07
C GLY A 113 11.89 -6.31 -5.53
N LYS A 114 13.14 -6.77 -5.59
CA LYS A 114 13.46 -8.16 -5.93
C LYS A 114 12.94 -9.09 -4.83
N THR A 115 12.41 -10.24 -5.21
CA THR A 115 11.93 -11.24 -4.25
C THR A 115 13.11 -11.73 -3.40
N PRO A 116 13.11 -11.50 -2.07
CA PRO A 116 14.17 -11.97 -1.19
C PRO A 116 14.03 -13.48 -0.94
N PRO A 117 15.10 -14.16 -0.47
CA PRO A 117 15.02 -15.58 -0.12
C PRO A 117 14.03 -15.86 1.03
N ASN A 118 13.91 -14.92 1.99
CA ASN A 118 13.06 -15.06 3.18
C ASN A 118 12.05 -13.88 3.30
N PRO A 119 10.97 -13.85 2.48
CA PRO A 119 10.03 -12.72 2.48
C PRO A 119 9.27 -12.51 3.79
N VAL A 120 8.91 -13.60 4.48
CA VAL A 120 8.10 -13.54 5.71
C VAL A 120 8.91 -12.92 6.85
N GLU A 121 10.12 -13.42 7.08
CA GLU A 121 11.03 -12.88 8.11
C GLU A 121 11.34 -11.40 7.89
N MET A 122 11.45 -10.97 6.63
CA MET A 122 11.71 -9.57 6.29
C MET A 122 10.52 -8.66 6.65
N ILE A 123 9.28 -9.09 6.33
CA ILE A 123 8.06 -8.34 6.68
C ILE A 123 7.85 -8.30 8.20
N SER A 124 8.16 -9.38 8.91
CA SER A 124 8.00 -9.48 10.36
C SER A 124 9.23 -8.98 11.15
N SER A 125 10.15 -8.27 10.48
CA SER A 125 11.39 -7.78 11.10
C SER A 125 11.22 -6.41 11.74
N LYS A 126 12.03 -6.12 12.77
CA LYS A 126 12.13 -4.78 13.37
C LYS A 126 12.40 -3.68 12.35
N LYS A 127 13.14 -3.98 11.26
CA LYS A 127 13.39 -3.01 10.19
C LYS A 127 12.12 -2.60 9.46
N MET A 128 11.15 -3.50 9.33
CA MET A 128 9.84 -3.17 8.77
C MET A 128 9.07 -2.25 9.71
N ASP A 129 9.11 -2.52 11.02
CA ASP A 129 8.49 -1.67 12.04
C ASP A 129 9.07 -0.25 12.00
N ASP A 130 10.40 -0.13 12.06
CA ASP A 130 11.11 1.15 11.98
C ASP A 130 10.81 1.89 10.66
N PHE A 131 10.65 1.15 9.56
CA PHE A 131 10.30 1.71 8.26
C PHE A 131 8.85 2.23 8.20
N ILE A 132 7.88 1.50 8.77
CA ILE A 132 6.49 1.95 8.85
C ILE A 132 6.38 3.21 9.70
N GLU A 133 7.09 3.29 10.82
CA GLU A 133 7.09 4.50 11.66
C GLU A 133 7.66 5.72 10.91
N LEU A 134 8.75 5.55 10.16
CA LEU A 134 9.29 6.60 9.29
C LEU A 134 8.26 7.09 8.26
N LEU A 135 7.47 6.18 7.68
CA LEU A 135 6.40 6.55 6.75
C LEU A 135 5.24 7.26 7.46
N ARG A 136 4.87 6.80 8.66
CA ARG A 136 3.80 7.37 9.50
C ARG A 136 4.06 8.84 9.88
N GLU A 137 5.33 9.20 10.05
CA GLU A 137 5.77 10.58 10.30
C GLU A 137 5.69 11.46 9.04
N SER A 138 5.95 10.88 7.87
CA SER A 138 6.13 11.61 6.61
C SER A 138 4.89 11.72 5.74
N TYR A 139 3.88 10.88 5.97
CA TYR A 139 2.67 10.75 5.15
C TYR A 139 1.40 10.89 6.02
N ASP A 140 0.33 11.37 5.41
CA ASP A 140 -1.00 11.36 6.01
C ASP A 140 -1.56 9.93 6.06
N TYR A 141 -1.32 9.16 4.98
CA TYR A 141 -1.72 7.76 4.88
C TYR A 141 -0.60 6.86 4.33
N VAL A 142 -0.45 5.70 4.95
CA VAL A 142 0.43 4.59 4.54
C VAL A 142 -0.45 3.39 4.23
N ILE A 143 -0.53 3.01 2.95
CA ILE A 143 -1.34 1.87 2.50
C ILE A 143 -0.42 0.71 2.17
N LEU A 144 -0.63 -0.42 2.83
CA LEU A 144 0.17 -1.63 2.68
C LEU A 144 -0.66 -2.69 1.93
N ASP A 145 -0.31 -3.03 0.69
CA ASP A 145 -0.91 -4.18 -0.03
C ASP A 145 -0.21 -5.46 0.42
N ALA A 146 -0.87 -6.20 1.29
CA ALA A 146 -0.33 -7.41 1.90
C ALA A 146 -0.76 -8.67 1.12
N PRO A 147 -0.02 -9.79 1.23
CA PRO A 147 -0.50 -11.08 0.73
C PRO A 147 -1.80 -11.49 1.47
N PRO A 148 -2.58 -12.45 0.92
CA PRO A 148 -3.78 -12.96 1.59
C PRO A 148 -3.48 -13.52 2.99
N ILE A 149 -4.37 -13.30 3.97
CA ILE A 149 -4.23 -13.76 5.37
C ILE A 149 -4.01 -15.28 5.47
N MET A 150 -4.65 -16.08 4.60
CA MET A 150 -4.43 -17.54 4.58
C MET A 150 -3.04 -17.94 4.05
N ALA A 151 -2.32 -17.02 3.40
CA ALA A 151 -0.96 -17.26 2.92
C ALA A 151 0.12 -16.84 3.94
N VAL A 152 -0.21 -15.98 4.91
CA VAL A 152 0.68 -15.52 5.99
C VAL A 152 -0.16 -15.12 7.20
N ALA A 153 -0.12 -15.92 8.27
CA ALA A 153 -0.85 -15.70 9.53
C ALA A 153 -0.42 -14.42 10.30
N GLU A 154 0.46 -13.59 9.76
CA GLU A 154 1.21 -12.55 10.48
C GLU A 154 0.80 -11.09 10.13
N CYS A 155 -0.24 -10.86 9.32
CA CYS A 155 -0.76 -9.49 9.09
C CYS A 155 -1.35 -8.83 10.35
N ALA A 156 -1.53 -9.57 11.44
CA ALA A 156 -2.09 -9.08 12.70
C ALA A 156 -1.13 -8.15 13.49
N ASN A 157 0.18 -8.17 13.22
CA ASN A 157 1.17 -7.39 13.98
C ASN A 157 1.58 -6.06 13.33
N ILE A 158 1.05 -5.73 12.16
CA ILE A 158 1.52 -4.58 11.35
C ILE A 158 0.75 -3.27 11.68
N SER A 159 -0.33 -3.34 12.46
CA SER A 159 -1.25 -2.21 12.66
C SER A 159 -1.33 -1.64 14.08
N SER A 160 -0.41 -1.99 14.99
CA SER A 160 -0.37 -1.41 16.35
C SER A 160 0.37 -0.08 16.44
#